data_AF-A0A1E5K0E2-F1
#
_entry.id   AF-A0A1E5K0E2-F1
#
_cell.length_a   1.000
_cell.length_b   1.000
_cell.length_c   1.000
_cell.angle_alpha   90.00
_cell.angle_beta   90.00
_cell.angle_gamma   90.00
#
_symmetry.space_group_name_H-M   'P 1'
#
loop_
_entity.id
_entity.type
_entity.pdbx_description
1 polymer ?
#
loop_
_entity_poly.entity_id
_entity_poly.type
_entity_poly.pdbx_seq_one_letter_code
_entity_poly.pdbx_strand_id
1 'polypeptide(L)' 'MSNKPKWKDPGIVLTIIMSLYAMVVFFWWPTDIYWLGVSLIGWLMFFGLFIWMVLGFIYVFWVEKLDKQKSS' A
#
# COMPACT_ATOMS: atom_id res chain seq x y z
N MET A 1 -32.45 -4.01 5.50
CA MET A 1 -31.11 -4.23 6.09
C MET A 1 -30.17 -4.68 4.99
N SER A 2 -29.51 -3.75 4.30
CA SER A 2 -28.70 -4.09 3.12
C SER A 2 -27.33 -4.56 3.57
N ASN A 3 -27.13 -5.88 3.48
CA ASN A 3 -25.92 -6.60 3.82
C ASN A 3 -24.81 -6.25 2.81
N LYS A 4 -24.23 -5.04 2.91
CA LYS A 4 -23.05 -4.67 2.13
C LYS A 4 -21.84 -5.37 2.75
N PRO A 5 -21.05 -6.12 1.98
CA PRO A 5 -19.87 -6.79 2.53
C PRO A 5 -18.86 -5.74 2.99
N LYS A 6 -18.82 -5.51 4.31
CA LYS A 6 -17.87 -4.63 5.04
C LYS A 6 -16.39 -5.00 4.78
N TRP A 7 -16.15 -6.15 4.15
CA TRP A 7 -14.83 -6.62 3.70
C TRP A 7 -14.35 -5.99 2.39
N LYS A 8 -15.21 -5.33 1.62
CA LYS A 8 -14.82 -4.58 0.40
C LYS A 8 -14.57 -3.10 0.67
N ASP A 9 -14.55 -2.68 1.94
CA ASP A 9 -14.28 -1.30 2.28
C ASP A 9 -12.85 -0.95 1.86
N PRO A 10 -12.67 0.10 1.03
CA PRO A 10 -11.41 0.34 0.38
C PRO A 10 -10.26 0.65 1.31
N GLY A 11 -10.57 1.27 2.46
CA GLY A 11 -9.60 1.49 3.53
C GLY A 11 -9.09 0.19 4.16
N ILE A 12 -9.92 -0.86 4.30
CA ILE A 12 -9.51 -2.10 4.96
C ILE A 12 -8.52 -2.89 4.09
N VAL A 13 -8.79 -2.98 2.79
CA VAL A 13 -7.88 -3.64 1.85
C VAL A 13 -6.55 -2.88 1.75
N LEU A 14 -6.59 -1.54 1.73
CA LEU A 14 -5.38 -0.71 1.75
C LEU A 14 -4.56 -0.95 3.03
N THR A 15 -5.24 -1.04 4.17
CA THR A 15 -4.62 -1.29 5.48
C THR A 15 -3.95 -2.67 5.50
N ILE A 16 -4.59 -3.71 4.97
CA ILE A 16 -4.00 -5.06 4.89
C ILE A 16 -2.75 -5.06 4.01
N ILE A 17 -2.80 -4.43 2.84
CA ILE A 17 -1.66 -4.33 1.92
C ILE A 17 -0.50 -3.57 2.57
N MET A 18 -0.78 -2.43 3.22
CA MET A 18 0.22 -1.69 3.98
C MET A 18 0.79 -2.51 5.14
N SER A 19 -0.04 -3.26 5.85
CA SER A 19 0.39 -4.08 6.98
C SER A 19 1.30 -5.23 6.53
N LEU A 20 0.97 -5.89 5.42
CA LEU A 20 1.83 -6.90 4.79
C LEU A 20 3.15 -6.29 4.31
N TYR A 21 3.11 -5.13 3.66
CA TYR A 21 4.32 -4.42 3.24
C TYR A 21 5.20 -4.08 4.45
N ALA A 22 4.60 -3.55 5.52
CA ALA A 22 5.33 -3.25 6.76
C ALA A 22 5.93 -4.52 7.37
N MET A 23 5.20 -5.63 7.43
CA MET A 23 5.74 -6.90 7.91
C MET A 23 6.94 -7.37 7.07
N VAL A 24 6.85 -7.30 5.74
CA VAL A 24 7.96 -7.67 4.86
C VAL A 24 9.17 -6.76 5.09
N VAL A 25 8.96 -5.45 5.19
CA VAL A 25 10.04 -4.47 5.45
C VAL A 25 10.70 -4.72 6.81
N PHE A 26 9.92 -4.98 7.85
CA PHE A 26 10.44 -5.27 9.19
C PHE A 26 11.12 -6.64 9.29
N PHE A 27 10.60 -7.67 8.61
CA PHE A 27 11.16 -9.02 8.66
C PHE A 27 12.42 -9.16 7.80
N TRP A 28 12.46 -8.47 6.65
CA TRP A 28 13.61 -8.48 5.75
C TRP A 28 14.74 -7.54 6.20
N TRP A 29 14.46 -6.61 7.13
CA TRP A 29 15.28 -5.45 7.51
C TRP A 29 16.81 -5.73 7.53
N PRO A 30 17.54 -5.40 6.44
CA PRO A 30 18.96 -5.65 6.35
C PRO A 30 19.72 -4.37 6.71
N THR A 31 20.17 -4.27 7.97
CA THR A 31 20.97 -3.13 8.45
C THR A 31 22.36 -3.05 7.83
N ASP A 32 22.92 -4.20 7.49
CA ASP A 32 24.35 -4.34 7.17
C ASP A 32 24.65 -4.40 5.67
N ILE A 33 23.61 -4.31 4.82
CA ILE A 33 23.80 -4.34 3.38
C ILE A 33 23.93 -2.90 2.86
N TYR A 34 25.12 -2.58 2.36
CA TYR A 34 25.40 -1.30 1.70
C TYR A 34 25.54 -1.54 0.19
N TRP A 35 24.73 -0.86 -0.60
CA TRP A 35 24.73 -0.97 -2.06
C TRP A 35 25.05 0.39 -2.67
N LEU A 36 26.14 0.46 -3.45
CA LEU A 36 26.69 1.70 -4.01
C LEU A 36 27.07 2.76 -2.94
N GLY A 37 27.47 2.32 -1.74
CA GLY A 37 27.82 3.21 -0.62
C GLY A 37 26.61 3.80 0.13
N VAL A 38 25.39 3.50 -0.31
CA VAL A 38 24.14 3.86 0.37
C VAL A 38 23.59 2.62 1.05
N SER A 39 23.10 2.75 2.28
CA SER A 39 22.43 1.63 2.97
C SER A 39 21.27 1.12 2.11
N LEU A 40 21.07 -0.20 2.04
CA LEU A 40 19.94 -0.81 1.34
C LEU A 40 18.60 -0.25 1.87
N ILE A 41 18.57 0.18 3.13
CA ILE A 41 17.44 0.88 3.76
C ILE A 41 17.16 2.21 3.06
N GLY A 42 18.18 2.97 2.69
CA GLY A 42 18.02 4.23 1.95
C GLY A 42 17.39 4.01 0.58
N TRP A 43 17.80 2.94 -0.12
CA TRP A 43 17.17 2.52 -1.37
C TRP A 43 15.72 2.07 -1.15
N LEU A 44 15.44 1.34 -0.07
CA LEU A 44 14.10 0.88 0.29
C LEU A 44 13.16 2.06 0.61
N MET A 45 13.64 3.07 1.33
CA MET A 45 12.90 4.30 1.61
C MET A 45 12.58 5.08 0.33
N PHE A 46 13.56 5.20 -0.57
CA PHE A 46 13.35 5.87 -1.86
C PHE A 46 12.30 5.15 -2.72
N PHE A 47 12.38 3.82 -2.82
CA PHE A 47 11.34 3.01 -3.48
C PHE A 47 9.99 3.07 -2.75
N GLY A 48 10.01 3.21 -1.43
CA GLY A 48 8.81 3.40 -0.60
C GLY A 48 7.98 4.61 -1.05
N LEU A 49 8.62 5.69 -1.49
CA LEU A 49 7.92 6.87 -2.04
C LEU A 49 7.14 6.55 -3.31
N PHE A 50 7.73 5.75 -4.21
CA PHE A 50 7.05 5.30 -5.43
C PHE A 50 5.88 4.38 -5.10
N ILE A 51 6.04 3.47 -4.14
CA ILE A 51 4.97 2.59 -3.67
C ILE A 51 3.82 3.41 -3.09
N TRP A 52 4.12 4.42 -2.27
CA TRP A 52 3.11 5.33 -1.72
C TRP A 52 2.33 6.09 -2.80
N MET A 53 3.02 6.56 -3.83
CA MET A 53 2.38 7.23 -4.97
C MET A 53 1.43 6.28 -5.71
N VAL A 54 1.90 5.08 -6.05
CA VAL A 54 1.07 4.07 -6.74
C VAL A 54 -0.12 3.66 -5.88
N LEU A 55 0.07 3.49 -4.58
CA LEU A 55 -0.98 3.16 -3.63
C LEU A 55 -2.06 4.27 -3.58
N GLY A 56 -1.65 5.53 -3.62
CA GLY A 56 -2.56 6.68 -3.72
C GLY A 56 -3.37 6.67 -5.01
N PHE A 57 -2.73 6.42 -6.16
CA PHE A 57 -3.44 6.28 -7.44
C PHE A 57 -4.45 5.13 -7.42
N ILE A 58 -4.06 3.95 -6.93
CA ILE A 58 -4.95 2.78 -6.80
C ILE A 58 -6.15 3.14 -5.93
N TYR A 59 -5.92 3.84 -4.80
CA TYR A 59 -6.99 4.27 -3.91
C TYR A 59 -7.98 5.22 -4.59
N VAL A 60 -7.48 6.26 -5.26
CA VAL A 60 -8.32 7.23 -5.99
C VAL A 60 -9.15 6.53 -7.06
N PHE A 61 -8.51 5.74 -7.92
CA PHE A 61 -9.22 4.98 -8.97
C PHE A 61 -10.26 4.04 -8.40
N TRP A 62 -9.98 3.42 -7.26
CA TRP A 62 -10.88 2.47 -6.66
C TRP A 62 -12.10 3.15 -6.02
N VAL A 63 -11.90 4.29 -5.36
CA VAL A 63 -12.98 5.14 -4.84
C VAL A 63 -13.86 5.64 -5.99
N GLU A 64 -13.27 6.16 -7.07
CA GLU A 64 -14.03 6.60 -8.25
C GLU A 64 -14.85 5.46 -8.86
N LYS A 65 -14.29 4.24 -8.91
CA LYS A 65 -14.99 3.06 -9.43
C LYS A 65 -16.16 2.64 -8.53
N LEU A 66 -16.01 2.74 -7.21
CA LEU A 66 -17.08 2.44 -6.25
C LEU A 66 -18.22 3.45 -6.34
N ASP A 67 -17.91 4.74 -6.51
CA ASP A 67 -18.92 5.79 -6.68
C ASP A 67 -19.69 5.65 -8.00
N LYS A 68 -19.02 5.26 -9.09
CA LYS A 68 -19.68 4.96 -10.38
C LYS A 68 -20.66 3.78 -10.28
N GLN A 69 -20.35 2.75 -9.50
CA GLN A 69 -21.27 1.61 -9.30
C GLN A 69 -22.46 1.92 -8.40
N LYS A 70 -22.34 2.94 -7.53
CA LYS A 70 -23.42 3.34 -6.62
C LYS A 70 -24.45 4.27 -7.28
N SER A 71 -24.06 4.93 -8.37
CA SER A 71 -24.87 5.92 -9.09
C SER A 71 -25.52 5.38 -10.37
N SER A 72 -25.39 4.09 -10.67
CA SER A 72 -26.08 3.38 -11.76
C SER A 72 -27.03 2.33 -11.21
#